data_AF-A0A2W0B1C9-F1
#
_entry.id   AF-A0A2W0B1C9-F1
#
_cell.length_a   1.000
_cell.length_b   1.000
_cell.length_c   1.000
_cell.angle_alpha   90.00
_cell.angle_beta   90.00
_cell.angle_gamma   90.00
#
_symmetry.space_group_name_H-M   'P 1'
#
loop_
_entity.id
_entity.type
_entity.pdbx_description
1 polymer ?
#
loop_
_entity_poly.entity_id
_entity_poly.type
_entity_poly.pdbx_seq_one_letter_code
_entity_poly.pdbx_strand_id
1 'polypeptide(L)'
;SSKNIMRDKGHKVGNATLQAIEYIHRNKMYVVGGLIVGNPNDTRESVEANLRFARRYIDWPYIQHPTPYPGTPMTEDFRERQLIINDRVEEYDGTTAVVRSEKLEAEEIEFLRWRAERWMKAAHFPTALFRNPKFVLRQGRKMIAHTFRGCTLKTVMGLEDERKAFQRYRAIRQAERVYV
;
A
#
# COMPACT_ATOMS: atom_id res chain seq x y z
N SER A 1 -11.44 8.03 16.38
CA SER A 1 -11.87 9.34 15.87
C SER A 1 -11.42 9.46 14.41
N SER A 2 -12.33 9.45 13.45
CA SER A 2 -12.00 9.42 12.02
C SER A 2 -11.56 10.82 11.57
N LYS A 3 -10.26 10.99 11.30
CA LYS A 3 -9.61 12.27 10.96
C LYS A 3 -10.17 12.95 9.69
N ASN A 4 -10.98 12.25 8.89
CA ASN A 4 -11.45 12.69 7.57
C ASN A 4 -12.91 13.17 7.54
N ILE A 5 -13.53 13.37 8.72
CA ILE A 5 -14.91 13.86 8.80
C ILE A 5 -14.92 15.38 8.65
N MET A 6 -15.60 15.86 7.62
CA MET A 6 -15.94 17.28 7.50
C MET A 6 -17.00 17.61 8.56
N ARG A 7 -16.71 18.61 9.40
CA ARG A 7 -17.65 19.14 10.38
C ARG A 7 -18.03 20.56 9.97
N ASP A 8 -19.33 20.81 9.85
CA ASP A 8 -19.89 22.16 9.75
C ASP A 8 -20.92 22.32 10.88
N LYS A 9 -20.80 23.41 11.65
CA LYS A 9 -21.62 23.73 12.84
C LYS A 9 -21.93 22.52 13.74
N GLY A 10 -20.91 21.72 14.05
CA GLY A 10 -21.03 20.55 14.95
C GLY A 10 -21.67 19.29 14.35
N HIS A 11 -22.14 19.34 13.10
CA HIS A 11 -22.75 18.20 12.41
C HIS A 11 -21.77 17.53 11.45
N LYS A 12 -21.93 16.21 11.22
CA LYS A 12 -21.17 15.46 10.19
C LYS A 12 -21.75 15.81 8.82
N VAL A 13 -21.10 16.71 8.08
CA VAL A 13 -21.66 17.23 6.81
C VAL A 13 -21.02 16.57 5.57
N GLY A 14 -19.93 15.81 5.71
CA GLY A 14 -19.35 15.04 4.60
C GLY A 14 -17.99 14.43 4.88
N ASN A 15 -17.34 13.91 3.83
CA ASN A 15 -15.96 13.41 3.85
C ASN A 15 -15.03 14.47 3.24
N ALA A 16 -14.25 15.15 4.08
CA ALA A 16 -13.37 16.24 3.66
C ALA A 16 -12.35 15.79 2.61
N THR A 17 -11.90 14.53 2.67
CA THR A 17 -10.99 13.95 1.69
C THR A 17 -11.64 13.85 0.31
N LEU A 18 -12.90 13.42 0.22
CA LEU A 18 -13.59 13.33 -1.08
C LEU A 18 -13.79 14.70 -1.72
N GLN A 19 -14.11 15.71 -0.92
CA GLN A 19 -14.25 17.08 -1.42
C GLN A 19 -12.90 17.66 -1.89
N ALA A 20 -11.81 17.40 -1.16
CA ALA A 20 -10.47 17.80 -1.60
C ALA A 20 -10.08 17.13 -2.92
N ILE A 21 -10.34 15.83 -3.06
CA ILE A 21 -10.12 15.06 -4.30
C ILE A 21 -10.92 15.69 -5.45
N GLU A 22 -12.20 15.99 -5.23
CA GLU A 22 -13.05 16.64 -6.23
C GLU A 22 -12.51 18.00 -6.67
N TYR A 23 -12.07 18.85 -5.73
CA TYR A 23 -11.46 20.14 -6.07
C TYR A 23 -10.16 19.98 -6.87
N ILE A 24 -9.30 19.01 -6.53
CA ILE A 24 -8.05 18.73 -7.25
C ILE A 24 -8.36 18.27 -8.68
N HIS A 25 -9.29 17.33 -8.85
CA HIS A 25 -9.70 16.81 -10.16
C HIS A 25 -10.37 17.87 -11.04
N ARG A 26 -11.23 18.73 -10.46
CA ARG A 26 -11.84 19.87 -11.19
C ARG A 26 -10.80 20.81 -11.78
N ASN A 27 -9.65 20.92 -11.14
CA ASN A 27 -8.51 21.72 -11.61
C ASN A 27 -7.51 20.92 -12.46
N LYS A 28 -7.89 19.72 -12.93
CA LYS A 28 -7.08 18.85 -13.81
C LYS A 28 -5.73 18.45 -13.20
N MET A 29 -5.66 18.38 -11.87
CA MET A 29 -4.48 17.94 -11.13
C MET A 29 -4.64 16.48 -10.68
N TYR A 30 -3.51 15.80 -10.47
CA TYR A 30 -3.48 14.44 -9.93
C TYR A 30 -3.49 14.44 -8.40
N VAL A 31 -4.18 13.46 -7.82
CA VAL A 31 -4.15 13.18 -6.39
C VAL A 31 -3.10 12.09 -6.11
N VAL A 32 -1.98 12.49 -5.51
CA VAL A 32 -1.05 11.57 -4.87
C VAL A 32 -1.46 11.43 -3.41
N GLY A 33 -1.99 10.27 -3.03
CA GLY A 33 -2.57 10.07 -1.71
C GLY A 33 -1.76 9.08 -0.87
N GLY A 34 -1.27 9.53 0.29
CA GLY A 34 -0.64 8.66 1.28
C GLY A 34 -1.67 7.90 2.11
N LEU A 35 -1.48 6.59 2.28
CA LEU A 35 -2.31 5.76 3.15
C LEU A 35 -1.40 4.86 3.99
N ILE A 36 -1.76 4.68 5.26
CA ILE A 36 -1.09 3.74 6.16
C ILE A 36 -2.09 2.63 6.50
N VAL A 37 -1.70 1.38 6.26
CA VAL A 37 -2.48 0.19 6.60
C VAL A 37 -1.70 -0.72 7.54
N GLY A 38 -2.36 -1.31 8.52
CA GLY A 38 -1.73 -2.10 9.58
C GLY A 38 -1.47 -1.30 10.85
N ASN A 39 -2.21 -0.22 11.08
CA ASN A 39 -2.20 0.44 12.38
C ASN A 39 -2.68 -0.53 13.47
N PRO A 40 -2.33 -0.31 14.74
CA PRO A 40 -2.64 -1.24 15.82
C PRO A 40 -4.10 -1.68 15.90
N ASN A 41 -5.03 -0.79 15.59
CA ASN A 41 -6.47 -1.07 15.69
C ASN A 41 -7.10 -1.54 14.37
N ASP A 42 -6.31 -1.66 13.29
CA ASP A 42 -6.82 -2.05 11.97
C ASP A 42 -7.29 -3.51 11.99
N THR A 43 -8.50 -3.71 11.46
CA THR A 43 -9.08 -5.01 11.13
C THR A 43 -8.92 -5.30 9.63
N ARG A 44 -9.17 -6.55 9.21
CA ARG A 44 -9.19 -6.91 7.77
C ARG A 44 -10.12 -5.99 6.99
N GLU A 45 -11.32 -5.79 7.51
CA GLU A 45 -12.37 -5.00 6.87
C GLU A 45 -11.95 -3.54 6.71
N SER A 46 -11.27 -2.99 7.72
CA SER A 46 -10.76 -1.61 7.68
C SER A 46 -9.63 -1.43 6.67
N VAL A 47 -8.69 -2.40 6.59
CA VAL A 47 -7.61 -2.40 5.60
C VAL A 47 -8.20 -2.49 4.19
N GLU A 48 -9.10 -3.43 3.95
CA GLU A 48 -9.75 -3.57 2.66
C GLU A 48 -10.59 -2.36 2.27
N ALA A 49 -11.27 -1.72 3.23
CA ALA A 49 -12.01 -0.48 2.97
C ALA A 49 -11.08 0.66 2.54
N ASN A 50 -9.92 0.81 3.20
CA ASN A 50 -8.91 1.80 2.82
C ASN A 50 -8.32 1.51 1.44
N LEU A 51 -8.04 0.24 1.12
CA LEU A 51 -7.54 -0.15 -0.21
C LEU A 51 -8.59 0.07 -1.31
N ARG A 52 -9.87 -0.22 -1.04
CA ARG A 52 -10.96 0.09 -1.97
C ARG A 52 -11.12 1.59 -2.19
N PHE A 53 -11.01 2.39 -1.12
CA PHE A 53 -11.03 3.84 -1.22
C PHE A 53 -9.88 4.35 -2.10
N ALA A 54 -8.65 3.89 -1.85
CA ALA A 54 -7.47 4.26 -2.62
C ALA A 54 -7.64 3.93 -4.11
N ARG A 55 -8.06 2.70 -4.41
CA ARG A 55 -8.28 2.26 -5.80
C ARG A 55 -9.31 3.12 -6.54
N ARG A 56 -10.32 3.64 -5.82
CA ARG A 56 -11.45 4.34 -6.43
C ARG A 56 -11.20 5.82 -6.62
N TYR A 57 -10.51 6.47 -5.69
CA TYR A 57 -10.48 7.93 -5.61
C TYR A 57 -9.08 8.54 -5.73
N ILE A 58 -8.01 7.75 -5.62
CA ILE A 58 -6.64 8.26 -5.57
C ILE A 58 -5.93 7.87 -6.87
N ASP A 59 -5.41 8.87 -7.59
CA ASP A 59 -4.73 8.66 -8.87
C ASP A 59 -3.35 8.03 -8.68
N TRP A 60 -2.67 8.26 -7.56
CA TRP A 60 -1.41 7.56 -7.26
C TRP A 60 -1.31 7.26 -5.78
N PRO A 61 -1.80 6.09 -5.34
CA PRO A 61 -1.80 5.75 -3.92
C PRO A 61 -0.41 5.32 -3.46
N TYR A 62 0.11 6.02 -2.46
CA TYR A 62 1.33 5.64 -1.75
C TYR A 62 0.94 4.91 -0.46
N ILE A 63 0.87 3.58 -0.54
CA ILE A 63 0.38 2.73 0.54
C ILE A 63 1.56 2.19 1.35
N GLN A 64 1.59 2.54 2.62
CA GLN A 64 2.64 2.20 3.56
C GLN A 64 2.12 1.39 4.76
N HIS A 65 3.04 0.78 5.49
CA HIS A 65 2.82 0.21 6.81
C HIS A 65 3.41 1.12 7.88
N PRO A 66 2.85 1.14 9.11
CA PRO A 66 3.48 1.87 10.19
C PRO A 66 4.89 1.33 10.41
N THR A 67 5.85 2.24 10.48
CA THR A 67 7.26 1.92 10.63
C THR A 67 7.75 2.61 11.90
N PRO A 68 8.01 1.87 12.98
CA PRO A 68 8.38 2.42 14.29
C PRO A 68 9.85 2.86 14.26
N TYR A 69 10.12 4.02 13.66
CA TYR A 69 11.47 4.57 13.59
C TYR A 69 12.01 4.87 15.01
N PRO A 70 13.25 4.45 15.33
CA PRO A 70 13.82 4.62 16.66
C PRO A 70 13.71 6.06 17.19
N GLY A 71 13.30 6.21 18.45
CA GLY A 71 13.14 7.51 19.12
C GLY A 71 11.83 8.25 18.84
N THR A 72 10.88 7.64 18.13
CA THR A 72 9.54 8.21 17.94
C THR A 72 8.54 7.73 18.99
N PRO A 73 7.52 8.53 19.37
CA PRO A 73 6.46 8.08 20.28
C PRO A 73 5.70 6.85 19.79
N MET A 74 5.63 6.65 18.46
CA MET A 74 5.06 5.43 17.86
C MET A 74 5.83 4.18 18.26
N THR A 75 7.16 4.27 18.34
CA THR A 75 8.02 3.13 18.69
C THR A 75 7.80 2.72 20.14
N GLU A 76 7.67 3.69 21.04
CA GLU A 76 7.35 3.44 22.45
C GLU A 76 5.97 2.76 22.58
N ASP A 77 4.91 3.35 22.01
CA ASP A 77 3.55 2.78 22.03
C ASP A 77 3.51 1.34 21.46
N PHE A 78 4.18 1.11 20.32
CA PHE A 78 4.11 -0.18 19.65
C PHE A 78 4.94 -1.24 20.37
N ARG A 79 6.03 -0.84 21.03
CA ARG A 79 6.83 -1.74 21.87
C ARG A 79 6.08 -2.13 23.14
N GLU A 80 5.46 -1.17 23.82
CA GLU A 80 4.63 -1.41 25.01
C GLU A 80 3.48 -2.38 24.71
N ARG A 81 2.89 -2.27 23.51
CA ARG A 81 1.79 -3.14 23.05
C ARG A 81 2.26 -4.44 22.39
N GLN A 82 3.57 -4.70 22.33
CA GLN A 82 4.16 -5.89 21.70
C GLN A 82 3.71 -6.11 20.24
N LEU A 83 3.67 -5.03 19.46
CA LEU A 83 3.23 -5.03 18.07
C LEU A 83 4.37 -5.07 17.05
N ILE A 84 5.59 -4.74 17.48
CA ILE A 84 6.79 -4.80 16.63
C ILE A 84 7.17 -6.27 16.40
N ILE A 85 7.25 -6.71 15.14
CA ILE A 85 7.60 -8.11 14.82
C ILE A 85 9.10 -8.33 14.66
N ASN A 86 9.85 -7.31 14.28
CA ASN A 86 11.31 -7.32 14.21
C ASN A 86 11.88 -5.90 14.17
N ASP A 87 13.11 -5.72 14.68
CA ASP A 87 13.80 -4.42 14.75
C ASP A 87 14.86 -4.21 13.64
N ARG A 88 14.77 -4.97 12.54
CA ARG A 88 15.73 -4.88 11.44
C ARG A 88 15.48 -3.62 10.62
N VAL A 89 16.33 -2.61 10.82
CA VAL A 89 16.18 -1.28 10.23
C VAL A 89 16.23 -1.33 8.69
N GLU A 90 16.90 -2.31 8.09
CA GLU A 90 16.91 -2.58 6.65
C GLU A 90 15.53 -2.95 6.07
N GLU A 91 14.57 -3.32 6.94
CA GLU A 91 13.17 -3.57 6.56
C GLU A 91 12.27 -2.35 6.74
N TYR A 92 12.79 -1.24 7.31
CA TYR A 92 12.03 -0.02 7.62
C TYR A 92 11.86 0.86 6.36
N ASP A 93 11.40 0.25 5.26
CA ASP A 93 11.20 0.88 3.96
C ASP A 93 9.77 1.39 3.72
N GLY A 94 8.91 1.32 4.75
CA GLY A 94 7.51 1.70 4.70
C GLY A 94 6.62 0.78 3.87
N THR A 95 7.16 -0.19 3.12
CA THR A 95 6.40 -1.12 2.26
C THR A 95 6.39 -2.55 2.78
N THR A 96 7.22 -2.84 3.76
CA THR A 96 7.31 -4.10 4.50
C THR A 96 6.56 -3.95 5.82
N ALA A 97 5.71 -4.92 6.16
CA ALA A 97 5.03 -4.87 7.44
C ALA A 97 5.97 -5.37 8.54
N VAL A 98 6.58 -4.42 9.27
CA VAL A 98 7.44 -4.70 10.44
C VAL A 98 6.68 -4.63 11.76
N VAL A 99 5.36 -4.44 11.68
CA VAL A 99 4.44 -4.41 12.82
C VAL A 99 3.19 -5.22 12.48
N ARG A 100 2.60 -5.86 13.49
CA ARG A 100 1.26 -6.46 13.41
C ARG A 100 0.22 -5.48 13.96
N SER A 101 -1.04 -5.66 13.60
CA SER A 101 -2.13 -5.03 14.35
C SER A 101 -2.54 -5.94 15.51
N GLU A 102 -3.40 -5.45 16.40
CA GLU A 102 -4.00 -6.28 17.46
C GLU A 102 -4.84 -7.44 16.90
N LYS A 103 -5.28 -7.34 15.64
CA LYS A 103 -6.25 -8.26 15.03
C LYS A 103 -5.72 -8.99 13.79
N LEU A 104 -4.57 -8.59 13.28
CA LEU A 104 -3.98 -9.13 12.06
C LEU A 104 -2.49 -9.27 12.18
N GLU A 105 -1.99 -10.41 11.72
CA GLU A 105 -0.56 -10.65 11.54
C GLU A 105 0.02 -9.71 10.47
N ALA A 106 1.28 -9.31 10.68
CA ALA A 106 2.02 -8.43 9.77
C ALA A 106 2.04 -8.97 8.33
N GLU A 107 2.22 -10.29 8.17
CA GLU A 107 2.22 -10.95 6.87
C GLU A 107 0.88 -10.80 6.14
N GLU A 108 -0.23 -10.86 6.87
CA GLU A 108 -1.56 -10.72 6.26
C GLU A 108 -1.82 -9.28 5.82
N ILE A 109 -1.37 -8.31 6.62
CA ILE A 109 -1.46 -6.88 6.27
C ILE A 109 -0.63 -6.59 5.00
N GLU A 110 0.60 -7.10 4.93
CA GLU A 110 1.47 -6.94 3.76
C GLU A 110 0.89 -7.64 2.53
N PHE A 111 0.31 -8.83 2.68
CA PHE A 111 -0.36 -9.54 1.60
C PHE A 111 -1.52 -8.73 1.02
N LEU A 112 -2.38 -8.15 1.87
CA LEU A 112 -3.51 -7.33 1.43
C LEU A 112 -3.04 -6.11 0.63
N ARG A 113 -2.02 -5.40 1.13
CA ARG A 113 -1.38 -4.28 0.40
C ARG A 113 -0.83 -4.76 -0.93
N TRP A 114 0.03 -5.78 -0.92
CA TRP A 114 0.70 -6.32 -2.11
C TRP A 114 -0.30 -6.75 -3.18
N ARG A 115 -1.40 -7.39 -2.78
CA ARG A 115 -2.44 -7.83 -3.71
C ARG A 115 -3.14 -6.65 -4.38
N ALA A 116 -3.50 -5.62 -3.63
CA ALA A 116 -4.23 -4.48 -4.15
C ALA A 116 -3.34 -3.52 -4.98
N GLU A 117 -2.14 -3.22 -4.49
CA GLU A 117 -1.27 -2.19 -5.05
C GLU A 117 -0.80 -2.51 -6.48
N ARG A 118 -0.56 -3.79 -6.80
CA ARG A 118 -0.12 -4.22 -8.14
C ARG A 118 -1.07 -3.75 -9.24
N TRP A 119 -2.36 -3.93 -9.02
CA TRP A 119 -3.40 -3.57 -9.97
C TRP A 119 -3.65 -2.07 -10.02
N MET A 120 -3.49 -1.37 -8.89
CA MET A 120 -3.51 0.09 -8.87
C MET A 120 -2.38 0.65 -9.74
N LYS A 121 -1.15 0.16 -9.58
CA LYS A 121 0.01 0.56 -10.40
C LYS A 121 -0.20 0.23 -11.88
N ALA A 122 -0.72 -0.96 -12.18
CA ALA A 122 -0.96 -1.39 -13.56
C ALA A 122 -2.02 -0.54 -14.28
N ALA A 123 -3.02 0.00 -13.57
CA ALA A 123 -4.04 0.87 -14.14
C ALA A 123 -3.46 2.19 -14.74
N HIS A 124 -2.25 2.60 -14.35
CA HIS A 124 -1.57 3.76 -14.94
C HIS A 124 -0.77 3.45 -16.20
N PHE A 125 -0.62 2.17 -16.56
CA PHE A 125 0.16 1.75 -17.72
C PHE A 125 -0.37 2.31 -19.05
N PRO A 126 -1.69 2.32 -19.33
CA PRO A 126 -2.23 2.94 -20.54
C PRO A 126 -1.88 4.43 -20.62
N THR A 127 -2.10 5.18 -19.54
CA THR A 127 -1.78 6.62 -19.48
C THR A 127 -0.28 6.87 -19.70
N ALA A 128 0.59 6.05 -19.11
CA ALA A 128 2.03 6.13 -19.32
C ALA A 128 2.41 5.83 -20.78
N LEU A 129 1.78 4.83 -21.41
CA LEU A 129 2.00 4.48 -22.81
C LEU A 129 1.59 5.61 -23.75
N PHE A 130 0.43 6.24 -23.51
CA PHE A 130 -0.02 7.38 -24.31
C PHE A 130 0.91 8.59 -24.20
N ARG A 131 1.42 8.88 -23.00
CA ARG A 131 2.29 10.05 -22.78
C ARG A 131 3.74 9.82 -23.17
N ASN A 132 4.25 8.60 -23.03
CA ASN A 132 5.65 8.28 -23.32
C ASN A 132 5.80 6.89 -23.95
N PRO A 133 5.35 6.71 -25.20
CA PRO A 133 5.28 5.40 -25.83
C PRO A 133 6.66 4.76 -25.99
N LYS A 134 7.68 5.54 -26.37
CA LYS A 134 9.05 5.03 -26.56
C LYS A 134 9.64 4.47 -25.26
N PHE A 135 9.42 5.16 -24.13
CA PHE A 135 9.87 4.66 -22.83
C PHE A 135 9.15 3.38 -22.44
N VAL A 136 7.83 3.36 -22.56
CA VAL A 136 7.01 2.21 -22.15
C VAL A 136 7.26 0.99 -23.04
N LEU A 137 7.44 1.16 -24.36
CA LEU A 137 7.80 0.05 -25.24
C LEU A 137 9.18 -0.53 -24.88
N ARG A 138 10.14 0.32 -24.47
CA ARG A 138 11.49 -0.12 -24.08
C ARG A 138 11.56 -0.74 -22.69
N GLN A 139 10.86 -0.17 -21.71
CA GLN A 139 10.99 -0.54 -20.28
C GLN A 139 9.76 -1.25 -19.71
N GLY A 140 8.65 -1.28 -20.44
CA GLY A 140 7.37 -1.80 -19.95
C GLY A 140 7.45 -3.24 -19.48
N ARG A 141 8.19 -4.10 -20.17
CA ARG A 141 8.45 -5.47 -19.73
C ARG A 141 9.12 -5.52 -18.35
N LYS A 142 10.12 -4.67 -18.10
CA LYS A 142 10.81 -4.59 -16.80
C LYS A 142 9.88 -4.04 -15.72
N MET A 143 9.08 -3.02 -16.04
CA MET A 143 8.10 -2.44 -15.11
C MET A 143 7.03 -3.45 -14.70
N ILE A 144 6.48 -4.19 -15.66
CA ILE A 144 5.49 -5.24 -15.40
C ILE A 144 6.13 -6.36 -14.57
N ALA A 145 7.31 -6.83 -14.94
CA ALA A 145 8.03 -7.86 -14.19
C ALA A 145 8.30 -7.44 -12.74
N HIS A 146 8.67 -6.17 -12.52
CA HIS A 146 8.86 -5.63 -11.18
C HIS A 146 7.54 -5.50 -10.40
N THR A 147 6.48 -5.01 -11.07
CA THR A 147 5.16 -4.82 -10.45
C THR A 147 4.55 -6.15 -10.02
N PHE A 148 4.67 -7.19 -10.85
CA PHE A 148 4.13 -8.53 -10.59
C PHE A 148 5.20 -9.51 -10.13
N ARG A 149 6.29 -9.04 -9.51
CA ARG A 149 7.35 -9.92 -9.01
C ARG A 149 6.76 -10.93 -8.01
N GLY A 150 7.20 -12.18 -8.11
CA GLY A 150 6.62 -13.31 -7.38
C GLY A 150 5.44 -14.01 -8.08
N CYS A 151 4.76 -13.35 -9.03
CA CYS A 151 3.71 -13.98 -9.84
C CYS A 151 4.30 -14.80 -10.98
N THR A 152 3.65 -15.93 -11.27
CA THR A 152 3.91 -16.76 -12.45
C THR A 152 2.73 -16.70 -13.41
N LEU A 153 2.86 -17.28 -14.60
CA LEU A 153 1.73 -17.49 -15.52
C LEU A 153 0.59 -18.25 -14.83
N LYS A 154 0.90 -19.22 -13.95
CA LYS A 154 -0.11 -19.94 -13.17
C LYS A 154 -0.87 -19.01 -12.22
N THR A 155 -0.17 -18.08 -11.56
CA THR A 155 -0.82 -17.06 -10.70
C THR A 155 -1.77 -16.19 -11.51
N VAL A 156 -1.34 -15.72 -12.68
CA VAL A 156 -2.16 -14.85 -13.55
C VAL A 156 -3.39 -15.58 -14.08
N MET A 157 -3.25 -16.88 -14.39
CA MET A 157 -4.35 -17.73 -14.83
C MET A 157 -5.23 -18.26 -13.67
N GLY A 158 -4.95 -17.87 -12.41
CA GLY A 158 -5.70 -18.35 -11.24
C GLY A 158 -5.47 -19.83 -10.89
N LEU A 159 -4.45 -20.46 -11.48
CA LEU A 159 -4.07 -21.86 -11.25
C LEU A 159 -3.13 -22.04 -10.05
N GLU A 160 -2.81 -20.94 -9.36
CA GLU A 160 -1.94 -20.92 -8.19
C GLU A 160 -2.47 -19.92 -7.17
N ASP A 161 -2.46 -20.31 -5.90
CA ASP A 161 -2.78 -19.42 -4.78
C ASP A 161 -1.87 -18.19 -4.78
N GLU A 162 -2.47 -17.00 -4.72
CA GLU A 162 -1.74 -15.74 -4.60
C GLU A 162 -0.81 -15.70 -3.39
N ARG A 163 -1.08 -16.46 -2.33
CA ARG A 163 -0.18 -16.59 -1.17
C ARG A 163 1.17 -17.21 -1.55
N LYS A 164 1.20 -18.18 -2.46
CA LYS A 164 2.48 -18.74 -2.96
C LYS A 164 3.26 -17.71 -3.77
N ALA A 165 2.56 -16.90 -4.57
CA ALA A 165 3.19 -15.80 -5.29
C ALA A 165 3.72 -14.72 -4.34
N PHE A 166 3.00 -14.43 -3.27
CA PHE A 166 3.43 -13.50 -2.23
C PHE A 166 4.65 -14.00 -1.44
N GLN A 167 4.71 -15.30 -1.10
CA GLN A 167 5.89 -15.90 -0.48
C GLN A 167 7.14 -15.74 -1.36
N ARG A 168 7.02 -15.98 -2.67
CA ARG A 168 8.13 -15.72 -3.62
C ARG A 168 8.49 -14.25 -3.68
N TYR A 169 7.51 -13.34 -3.69
CA TYR A 169 7.75 -11.90 -3.62
C TYR A 169 8.60 -11.53 -2.39
N ARG A 170 8.26 -12.05 -1.21
CA ARG A 170 9.01 -11.80 0.04
C ARG A 170 10.42 -12.39 -0.01
N ALA A 171 10.58 -13.61 -0.55
CA ALA A 171 11.89 -14.22 -0.72
C ALA A 171 12.81 -13.40 -1.64
N ILE A 172 12.28 -12.87 -2.76
CA ILE A 172 13.01 -11.95 -3.64
C ILE A 172 13.44 -10.70 -2.87
N ARG A 173 12.52 -10.08 -2.13
CA ARG A 173 12.81 -8.89 -1.30
C ARG A 173 13.89 -9.14 -0.25
N GLN A 174 13.86 -10.30 0.39
CA GLN A 174 14.84 -10.68 1.40
C GLN A 174 16.22 -10.89 0.76
N ALA A 175 16.29 -11.60 -0.36
CA ALA A 175 17.54 -11.80 -1.09
C ALA A 175 18.14 -10.47 -1.55
N GLU A 176 17.34 -9.54 -2.09
CA GLU A 176 17.79 -8.20 -2.50
C GLU A 176 18.44 -7.41 -1.36
N ARG A 177 18.00 -7.60 -0.10
CA ARG A 177 18.55 -6.90 1.07
C ARG A 177 19.87 -7.47 1.57
N VAL A 178 20.13 -8.76 1.34
CA VAL A 178 21.39 -9.41 1.78
C VAL A 178 22.60 -8.89 0.98
N TYR A 179 22.36 -8.31 -0.20
CA TYR A 179 23.41 -7.77 -1.08
C TYR A 179 23.57 -6.24 -0.98
N VAL A 180 22.97 -5.60 0.03
CA VAL A 180 23.12 -4.17 0.36
C VAL A 180 23.94 -4.05 1.64
#